data_AF-A0A060LZZ1-F1
#
_entry.id   AF-A0A060LZZ1-F1
#
_cell.length_a   1.000
_cell.length_b   1.000
_cell.length_c   1.000
_cell.angle_alpha   90.00
_cell.angle_beta   90.00
_cell.angle_gamma   90.00
#
_symmetry.space_group_name_H-M   'P 1'
#
loop_
_entity.id
_entity.type
_entity.pdbx_description
1 polymer ?
#
loop_
_entity_poly.entity_id
_entity_poly.type
_entity_poly.pdbx_seq_one_letter_code
_entity_poly.pdbx_strand_id
1 'polypeptide(L)' 'MIRKAVMTDCQAIHQLIRSSFQIYKHDPVTASALHETRLSIALRLSQEEEAFVCMKENRIVGWVFFFDTTKKRAPFFD' A
#
# COMPACT_ATOMS: atom_id res chain seq x y z
N MET A 1 1.02 18.02 -0.62
CA MET A 1 0.75 17.90 0.84
C MET A 1 1.02 16.47 1.28
N ILE A 2 1.60 16.24 2.45
CA ILE A 2 1.80 14.89 3.00
C ILE A 2 0.96 14.77 4.28
N ARG A 3 0.26 13.65 4.48
CA ARG A 3 -0.49 13.35 5.72
C ARG A 3 -0.41 11.87 6.08
N LYS A 4 -0.72 11.54 7.33
CA LYS A 4 -0.92 10.14 7.73
C LYS A 4 -1.98 9.48 6.85
N ALA A 5 -1.71 8.24 6.46
CA ALA A 5 -2.64 7.41 5.73
C ALA A 5 -3.76 6.95 6.66
N VAL A 6 -4.97 6.87 6.13
CA VAL A 6 -6.16 6.41 6.87
C VAL A 6 -6.85 5.30 6.09
N MET A 7 -7.73 4.53 6.74
CA MET A 7 -8.40 3.38 6.11
C MET A 7 -9.13 3.71 4.80
N THR A 8 -9.68 4.91 4.65
CA THR A 8 -10.36 5.35 3.43
C THR A 8 -9.42 5.54 2.24
N ASP A 9 -8.10 5.60 2.46
CA ASP A 9 -7.09 5.70 1.40
C ASP A 9 -6.77 4.37 0.73
N CYS A 10 -7.15 3.24 1.36
CA CYS A 10 -6.72 1.89 0.97
C CYS A 10 -6.95 1.61 -0.53
N GLN A 11 -8.13 1.97 -1.06
CA GLN A 11 -8.46 1.77 -2.46
C GLN A 11 -7.56 2.62 -3.40
N ALA A 12 -7.30 3.88 -3.05
CA ALA A 12 -6.48 4.76 -3.87
C ALA A 12 -5.00 4.34 -3.85
N ILE A 13 -4.49 3.89 -2.69
CA ILE A 13 -3.15 3.30 -2.55
C ILE A 13 -3.04 2.01 -3.40
N HIS A 14 -4.06 1.14 -3.35
CA HIS A 14 -4.09 -0.08 -4.15
C HIS A 14 -4.01 0.20 -5.67
N GLN A 15 -4.74 1.21 -6.14
CA GLN A 15 -4.68 1.63 -7.54
C GLN A 15 -3.30 2.17 -7.94
N LEU A 16 -2.64 2.93 -7.06
CA LEU A 16 -1.27 3.41 -7.29
C LEU A 16 -0.29 2.25 -7.46
N ILE A 17 -0.33 1.26 -6.55
CA ILE A 17 0.55 0.08 -6.62
C ILE A 17 0.29 -0.72 -7.90
N ARG A 18 -0.99 -0.95 -8.24
CA ARG A 18 -1.36 -1.66 -9.48
C ARG A 18 -0.80 -0.96 -10.72
N SER A 19 -0.90 0.37 -10.76
CA SER A 19 -0.39 1.19 -11.87
C SER A 19 1.14 1.14 -11.94
N SER A 20 1.83 1.15 -10.80
CA SER A 20 3.28 1.00 -10.73
C SER A 20 3.75 -0.36 -11.28
N PHE A 21 3.09 -1.46 -10.93
CA PHE A 21 3.45 -2.79 -11.46
C PHE A 21 3.34 -2.88 -12.98
N GLN A 22 2.36 -2.20 -13.59
CA GLN A 22 2.21 -2.13 -15.04
C GLN A 22 3.38 -1.38 -15.71
N ILE A 23 3.94 -0.38 -15.03
CA ILE A 23 5.06 0.43 -15.54
C ILE A 23 6.38 -0.35 -15.49
N TYR A 24 6.61 -1.12 -14.42
CA TYR A 24 7.88 -1.83 -14.21
C TYR A 24 8.03 -3.15 -15.01
N LYS A 25 7.09 -3.49 -15.90
CA LYS A 25 7.09 -4.75 -16.68
C LYS A 25 7.39 -6.00 -15.83
N HIS A 26 6.96 -6.00 -14.57
CA HIS A 26 6.98 -7.23 -13.79
C HIS A 26 5.99 -8.23 -14.40
N ASP A 27 6.22 -9.53 -14.15
CA ASP A 27 5.31 -10.61 -14.55
C ASP A 27 3.85 -10.22 -14.29
N PRO A 28 2.90 -10.70 -15.12
CA PRO A 28 1.48 -10.35 -14.97
C PRO A 28 1.05 -10.58 -13.53
N VAL A 29 0.73 -9.48 -12.82
CA VAL A 29 0.29 -9.53 -11.44
C VAL A 29 -0.99 -10.34 -11.39
N THR A 30 -0.96 -11.49 -10.72
CA THR A 30 -2.12 -12.36 -10.59
C THR A 30 -3.22 -11.67 -9.79
N ALA A 31 -4.48 -12.07 -10.00
CA ALA A 31 -5.59 -11.56 -9.23
C ALA A 31 -5.42 -11.82 -7.71
N SER A 32 -4.77 -12.92 -7.33
CA SER A 32 -4.43 -13.23 -5.95
C SER A 32 -3.45 -12.22 -5.36
N ALA A 33 -2.35 -11.91 -6.06
CA ALA A 33 -1.36 -10.93 -5.60
C ALA A 33 -1.97 -9.52 -5.44
N LEU A 34 -2.91 -9.14 -6.31
CA LEU A 34 -3.65 -7.87 -6.17
C LEU A 34 -4.56 -7.87 -4.93
N HIS A 35 -5.25 -8.99 -4.65
CA HIS A 35 -6.10 -9.13 -3.48
C HIS A 35 -5.28 -9.07 -2.18
N GLU A 36 -4.18 -9.83 -2.13
CA GLU A 36 -3.23 -9.85 -1.02
C GLU A 36 -2.64 -8.47 -0.76
N THR A 37 -2.25 -7.73 -1.82
CA THR A 37 -1.76 -6.36 -1.70
C THR A 37 -2.79 -5.46 -1.00
N ARG A 38 -4.07 -5.56 -1.37
CA ARG A 38 -5.14 -4.77 -0.74
C ARG A 38 -5.33 -5.12 0.73
N LEU A 39 -5.34 -6.42 1.07
CA LEU A 39 -5.41 -6.87 2.47
C LEU A 39 -4.21 -6.40 3.27
N SER A 40 -3.02 -6.45 2.68
CA SER A 40 -1.77 -6.03 3.28
C SER A 40 -1.73 -4.53 3.58
N ILE A 41 -2.29 -3.69 2.71
CA ILE A 41 -2.47 -2.25 2.98
C ILE A 41 -3.47 -2.04 4.12
N ALA A 42 -4.64 -2.69 4.05
CA ALA A 42 -5.70 -2.54 5.04
C ALA A 42 -5.23 -2.94 6.45
N LEU A 43 -4.47 -4.04 6.56
CA LEU A 43 -3.92 -4.51 7.82
C LEU A 43 -2.98 -3.46 8.44
N ARG A 44 -2.02 -2.93 7.67
CA ARG A 44 -1.09 -1.90 8.16
C ARG A 44 -1.79 -0.66 8.66
N LEU A 45 -2.78 -0.18 7.90
CA LEU A 45 -3.57 0.98 8.27
C LEU A 45 -4.41 0.71 9.55
N SER A 46 -4.89 -0.51 9.74
CA SER A 46 -5.63 -0.90 10.96
C SER A 46 -4.74 -1.04 12.20
N GLN A 47 -3.44 -1.31 12.02
CA GLN A 47 -2.45 -1.44 13.09
C GLN A 47 -1.82 -0.09 13.48
N GLU A 48 -2.31 1.01 12.91
CA GLU A 48 -1.75 2.36 13.06
C GLU A 48 -0.25 2.42 12.76
N GLU A 49 0.25 1.56 11.86
CA GLU A 49 1.63 1.63 11.40
C GLU A 49 1.91 3.00 10.77
N GLU A 50 3.15 3.47 10.89
CA GLU A 50 3.56 4.74 10.32
C GLU A 50 3.54 4.68 8.78
N ALA A 51 2.38 5.03 8.23
CA ALA A 51 2.11 5.13 6.82
C ALA A 51 1.66 6.55 6.46
N PHE A 52 2.17 7.08 5.36
CA PHE A 52 1.90 8.43 4.89
C PHE A 52 1.53 8.44 3.42
N VAL A 53 0.63 9.34 3.04
CA VAL A 53 0.21 9.56 1.67
C VAL A 53 0.59 10.97 1.20
N CYS A 54 1.08 11.06 -0.04
CA CYS A 54 1.33 12.31 -0.72
C CYS A 54 0.10 12.67 -1.57
N MET A 55 -0.40 13.90 -1.40
CA MET A 55 -1.58 14.45 -2.05
C MET A 55 -1.20 15.55 -3.05
N LYS A 56 -1.78 15.49 -4.26
CA LYS A 56 -1.80 16.58 -5.26
C LYS A 56 -3.24 16.77 -5.74
N GLU A 57 -3.78 17.99 -5.66
CA GLU A 57 -5.13 18.33 -6.16
C GLU A 57 -6.22 17.35 -5.69
N ASN A 58 -6.22 17.04 -4.38
CA ASN A 58 -7.13 16.08 -3.74
C ASN A 58 -7.01 14.61 -4.20
N ARG A 59 -5.93 14.25 -4.90
CA ARG A 59 -5.61 12.87 -5.29
C ARG A 59 -4.38 12.36 -4.57
N ILE A 60 -4.40 11.10 -4.17
CA ILE A 60 -3.20 10.41 -3.68
C ILE A 60 -2.31 10.12 -4.87
N VAL A 61 -1.05 10.54 -4.81
CA VAL A 61 -0.04 10.36 -5.87
C VAL A 61 1.18 9.58 -5.39
N GLY A 62 1.27 9.29 -4.10
CA GLY A 62 2.35 8.50 -3.52
C GLY A 62 1.98 7.98 -2.15
N TRP A 63 2.62 6.89 -1.77
CA TRP A 63 2.47 6.24 -0.49
C TRP A 63 3.84 5.79 0.01
N VAL A 64 4.13 6.03 1.28
CA VAL A 64 5.32 5.55 1.97
C VAL A 64 4.88 4.94 3.30
N PHE A 65 5.50 3.83 3.68
CA PHE A 65 5.30 3.20 4.96
C PHE A 65 6.64 2.77 5.53
N PHE A 66 6.75 2.78 6.85
CA PHE A 66 7.92 2.27 7.54
C PHE A 66 7.68 0.80 7.88
N PHE A 67 8.61 -0.05 7.48
CA PHE A 67 8.62 -1.45 7.85
C PHE A 67 9.68 -1.69 8.91
N ASP A 68 9.25 -2.05 10.12
CA ASP A 68 10.15 -2.48 11.19
C ASP A 68 10.47 -3.97 11.02
N THR A 69 11.69 -4.26 10.55
CA THR A 69 12.18 -5.63 10.33
C THR A 69 12.32 -6.45 11.61
N THR A 70 12.22 -5.82 12.80
CA THR A 70 12.36 -6.49 14.10
C THR A 70 11.05 -7.04 14.65
N LYS A 71 9.90 -6.55 14.18
CA LYS A 71 8.59 -7.12 14.51
C LYS A 71 8.34 -8.34 13.62
N LYS A 72 8.08 -9.50 14.24
CA LYS A 72 7.79 -10.77 13.54
C LYS A 72 6.83 -10.52 12.37
N ARG A 73 7.20 -11.02 11.18
CA ARG A 73 6.43 -10.89 9.95
C ARG A 73 4.96 -11.24 10.21
N ALA A 74 4.04 -10.38 9.78
CA ALA A 74 2.70 -10.86 9.48
C ALA A 74 2.84 -11.93 8.38
N PRO A 75 2.14 -13.07 8.47
CA PRO A 75 2.38 -14.28 7.65
C PRO A 75 2.07 -14.11 6.15
N PHE A 76 1.84 -12.89 5.67
CA PHE A 76 1.44 -12.57 4.30
C PHE A 76 2.62 -12.28 3.36
N PHE A 77 3.86 -12.46 3.81
CA PHE A 77 5.08 -12.16 3.05
C PHE A 77 6.08 -13.33 3.00
N ASP A 78 5.62 -14.55 3.30
CA ASP A 78 6.37 -15.79 3.04
C ASP A 78 5.89 -16.45 1.74
#